data_AF-A0A6B3EJI3-F1
#
_entry.id   AF-A0A6B3EJI3-F1
#
_cell.length_a   1.000
_cell.length_b   1.000
_cell.length_c   1.000
_cell.angle_alpha   90.00
_cell.angle_beta   90.00
_cell.angle_gamma   90.00
#
_symmetry.space_group_name_H-M   'P 1'
#
loop_
_entity.id
_entity.type
_entity.pdbx_description
1 polymer ?
#
loop_
_entity_poly.entity_id
_entity_poly.type
_entity_poly.pdbx_seq_one_letter_code
_entity_poly.pdbx_strand_id
1 'polypeptide(L)'
;TTHITARAGGRTWTFPTDGRPLTAFAAALRALSEAQLPHDGGCHFYGWAAFELAHLLHADPAATGDGPLLHALIPSVEVTLTGEETVVRAVDEAWLRKVADLLAEPTARQAPPEGR
;
A
#
# COMPACT_ATOMS: atom_id res chain seq x y z
N THR A 1 -11.76 -19.02 -11.32
CA THR A 1 -11.05 -19.29 -10.05
C THR A 1 -10.33 -18.04 -9.60
N THR A 2 -10.55 -17.60 -8.36
CA THR A 2 -9.89 -16.40 -7.81
C THR A 2 -8.47 -16.70 -7.35
N HIS A 3 -7.57 -15.75 -7.55
CA HIS A 3 -6.16 -15.84 -7.19
C HIS A 3 -5.70 -14.57 -6.47
N ILE A 4 -4.61 -14.66 -5.72
CA ILE A 4 -3.89 -13.51 -5.19
C ILE A 4 -2.56 -13.44 -5.92
N THR A 5 -2.18 -12.22 -6.31
CA THR A 5 -0.87 -11.93 -6.86
C THR A 5 -0.08 -11.08 -5.87
N ALA A 6 1.10 -11.56 -5.46
CA ALA A 6 2.05 -10.82 -4.64
C ALA A 6 3.24 -10.39 -5.51
N ARG A 7 3.76 -9.17 -5.29
CA ARG A 7 4.91 -8.64 -6.01
C ARG A 7 5.88 -7.98 -5.05
N ALA A 8 7.17 -8.33 -5.15
CA ALA A 8 8.22 -7.71 -4.34
C ALA A 8 9.60 -7.88 -5.00
N GLY A 9 10.39 -6.81 -5.05
CA GLY A 9 11.77 -6.85 -5.58
C GLY A 9 11.86 -7.39 -7.01
N GLY A 10 10.94 -6.98 -7.89
CA GLY A 10 10.87 -7.45 -9.28
C GLY A 10 10.32 -8.89 -9.46
N ARG A 11 10.02 -9.59 -8.36
CA ARG A 11 9.44 -10.94 -8.39
C ARG A 11 7.92 -10.87 -8.29
N THR A 12 7.25 -11.83 -8.92
CA THR A 12 5.79 -12.00 -8.87
C THR A 12 5.46 -13.44 -8.51
N TRP A 13 4.51 -13.61 -7.60
CA TRP A 13 3.95 -14.91 -7.23
C TRP A 13 2.44 -14.86 -7.35
N THR A 14 1.85 -15.95 -7.84
CA THR A 14 0.39 -16.08 -7.97
C THR A 14 -0.05 -17.35 -7.26
N PHE A 15 -1.04 -17.21 -6.37
CA PHE A 15 -1.56 -18.30 -5.56
C PHE A 15 -3.07 -18.44 -5.78
N PRO A 16 -3.59 -19.67 -5.99
CA PRO A 16 -5.03 -19.91 -5.97
C PRO A 16 -5.56 -19.65 -4.55
N THR A 17 -6.84 -19.28 -4.44
CA THR A 17 -7.46 -18.93 -3.16
C THR A 17 -8.53 -19.91 -2.69
N ASP A 18 -8.69 -21.04 -3.38
CA ASP A 18 -9.64 -22.12 -3.04
C ASP A 18 -11.07 -21.61 -2.73
N GLY A 19 -11.53 -20.61 -3.51
CA GLY A 19 -12.84 -19.99 -3.35
C GLY A 19 -12.99 -19.05 -2.16
N ARG A 20 -11.91 -18.78 -1.40
CA ARG A 20 -11.90 -17.87 -0.24
C ARG A 20 -10.85 -16.75 -0.39
N PRO A 21 -10.95 -15.92 -1.44
CA PRO A 21 -9.96 -14.89 -1.75
C PRO A 21 -9.76 -13.86 -0.64
N LEU A 22 -10.81 -13.39 0.03
CA LEU A 22 -10.67 -12.39 1.09
C LEU A 22 -10.04 -12.97 2.37
N THR A 23 -10.32 -14.23 2.70
CA THR A 23 -9.65 -14.91 3.81
C THR A 23 -8.17 -15.09 3.52
N ALA A 24 -7.82 -15.53 2.31
CA ALA A 24 -6.42 -15.68 1.90
C ALA A 24 -5.69 -14.33 1.86
N PHE A 25 -6.36 -13.27 1.38
CA PHE A 25 -5.80 -11.92 1.33
C PHE A 25 -5.55 -11.35 2.73
N ALA A 26 -6.53 -11.46 3.63
CA ALA A 26 -6.38 -11.04 5.02
C ALA A 26 -5.28 -11.82 5.75
N ALA A 27 -5.16 -13.13 5.50
CA ALA A 27 -4.08 -13.94 6.05
C ALA A 27 -2.70 -13.49 5.56
N ALA A 28 -2.58 -13.11 4.27
CA ALA A 28 -1.34 -12.58 3.71
C ALA A 28 -0.96 -11.23 4.34
N LEU A 29 -1.91 -10.30 4.51
CA LEU A 29 -1.64 -9.02 5.17
C LEU A 29 -1.23 -9.21 6.64
N ARG A 30 -1.90 -10.11 7.36
CA ARG A 30 -1.53 -10.44 8.74
C ARG A 30 -0.12 -11.00 8.83
N ALA A 31 0.24 -11.95 7.96
CA ALA A 31 1.59 -12.53 7.93
C ALA A 31 2.66 -11.46 7.64
N LEU A 32 2.38 -10.49 6.77
CA LEU A 32 3.28 -9.37 6.52
C LEU A 32 3.43 -8.46 7.74
N SER A 33 2.33 -8.15 8.43
CA SER A 33 2.35 -7.35 9.65
C SER A 33 3.10 -8.04 10.80
N GLU A 34 3.02 -9.38 10.91
CA GLU A 34 3.74 -10.16 11.92
C GLU A 34 5.23 -10.28 11.61
N ALA A 35 5.60 -10.29 10.32
CA ALA A 35 6.99 -10.37 9.88
C ALA A 35 7.76 -9.04 10.06
N GLN A 36 7.06 -7.91 10.11
CA GLN A 36 7.68 -6.63 10.47
C GLN A 36 7.84 -6.54 11.99
N LEU A 37 9.09 -6.42 12.45
CA LEU A 37 9.41 -6.13 13.85
C LEU A 37 8.61 -4.91 14.31
N PRO A 38 8.17 -4.86 15.59
CA PRO A 38 7.37 -3.76 16.11
C PRO A 38 8.19 -2.46 16.10
N HIS A 39 8.10 -1.74 14.98
CA HIS A 39 8.44 -0.32 14.92
C HIS A 39 7.23 0.42 15.47
N ASP A 40 7.46 1.39 16.35
CA ASP A 40 6.40 2.15 17.04
C ASP A 40 5.36 2.68 16.05
N GLY A 41 4.21 2.03 15.89
CA GLY A 41 3.14 2.45 14.96
C GLY A 41 2.65 1.39 13.97
N GLY A 42 3.31 0.22 13.88
CA GLY A 42 2.83 -0.90 13.06
C GLY A 42 2.96 -0.71 11.55
N CYS A 43 2.45 -1.70 10.78
CA CYS A 43 2.45 -1.67 9.33
C CYS A 43 1.15 -1.07 8.80
N HIS A 44 1.24 0.03 8.06
CA HIS A 44 0.12 0.57 7.31
C HIS A 44 0.04 -0.04 5.91
N PHE A 45 -1.18 -0.41 5.53
CA PHE A 45 -1.49 -0.93 4.20
C PHE A 45 -2.31 0.11 3.45
N TYR A 46 -1.92 0.37 2.21
CA TYR A 46 -2.60 1.30 1.32
C TYR A 46 -3.10 0.57 0.10
N GLY A 47 -4.20 1.02 -0.47
CA GLY A 47 -4.73 0.37 -1.66
C GLY A 47 -6.14 0.81 -2.00
N TRP A 48 -6.80 -0.03 -2.76
CA TRP A 48 -8.13 0.24 -3.31
C TRP A 48 -8.90 -1.07 -3.50
N ALA A 49 -10.22 -0.96 -3.47
CA ALA A 49 -11.16 -2.04 -3.79
C ALA A 49 -11.98 -1.65 -5.02
N ALA A 50 -12.13 -2.57 -5.96
CA ALA A 50 -12.97 -2.40 -7.13
C ALA A 50 -14.45 -2.44 -6.73
N PHE A 51 -15.32 -1.82 -7.53
CA PHE A 51 -16.77 -1.96 -7.36
C PHE A 51 -17.20 -3.43 -7.47
N GLU A 52 -16.57 -4.16 -8.38
CA GLU A 52 -16.81 -5.58 -8.69
C GLU A 52 -16.54 -6.49 -7.49
N LEU A 53 -15.80 -6.03 -6.48
CA LEU A 53 -15.64 -6.77 -5.22
C LEU A 53 -16.99 -7.03 -4.53
N ALA A 54 -17.97 -6.15 -4.71
CA ALA A 54 -19.31 -6.35 -4.17
C ALA A 54 -20.00 -7.59 -4.76
N HIS A 55 -19.74 -7.92 -6.03
CA HIS A 55 -20.31 -9.11 -6.66
C HIS A 55 -19.79 -10.40 -6.02
N LEU A 56 -18.52 -10.42 -5.65
CA LEU A 56 -17.92 -11.53 -4.92
C LEU A 56 -18.52 -11.70 -3.51
N LEU A 57 -18.90 -10.60 -2.86
CA LEU A 57 -19.39 -10.59 -1.48
C LEU A 57 -20.88 -10.90 -1.35
N HIS A 58 -21.69 -10.42 -2.29
CA HIS A 58 -23.15 -10.32 -2.10
C HIS A 58 -23.99 -10.74 -3.30
N ALA A 59 -23.37 -10.98 -4.46
CA ALA A 59 -24.10 -11.30 -5.68
C ALA A 59 -23.47 -12.51 -6.39
N ASP A 60 -23.44 -12.50 -7.72
CA ASP A 60 -22.86 -13.56 -8.54
C ASP A 60 -21.34 -13.35 -8.69
N PRO A 61 -20.50 -14.27 -8.17
CA PRO A 61 -19.05 -14.20 -8.36
C PRO A 61 -18.61 -14.23 -9.83
N ALA A 62 -19.43 -14.76 -10.75
CA ALA A 62 -19.13 -14.75 -12.18
C ALA A 62 -19.15 -13.33 -12.78
N ALA A 63 -19.80 -12.37 -12.13
CA ALA A 63 -19.87 -10.97 -12.56
C ALA A 63 -18.66 -10.12 -12.12
N THR A 64 -17.65 -10.71 -11.48
CA THR A 64 -16.46 -10.00 -11.00
C THR A 64 -15.50 -9.56 -12.12
N GLY A 65 -15.62 -10.14 -13.32
CA GLY A 65 -14.70 -9.89 -14.44
C GLY A 65 -13.29 -10.43 -14.19
N ASP A 66 -12.35 -10.06 -15.08
CA ASP A 66 -10.96 -10.56 -15.04
C ASP A 66 -9.97 -9.60 -14.36
N GLY A 67 -10.45 -8.43 -13.92
CA GLY A 67 -9.62 -7.38 -13.30
C GLY A 67 -9.30 -7.66 -11.83
N PRO A 68 -8.28 -6.97 -11.26
CA PRO A 68 -8.01 -7.03 -9.83
C PRO A 68 -9.18 -6.43 -9.03
N LEU A 69 -9.72 -7.18 -8.07
CA LEU A 69 -10.85 -6.75 -7.24
C LEU A 69 -10.42 -5.97 -5.99
N LEU A 70 -9.22 -6.23 -5.49
CA LEU A 70 -8.66 -5.63 -4.29
C LEU A 70 -7.15 -5.58 -4.45
N HIS A 71 -6.57 -4.43 -4.14
CA HIS A 71 -5.14 -4.23 -4.15
C HIS A 71 -4.70 -3.60 -2.83
N ALA A 72 -3.61 -4.08 -2.27
CA ALA A 72 -2.94 -3.46 -1.13
C ALA A 72 -1.42 -3.50 -1.33
N LEU A 73 -0.74 -2.50 -0.80
CA LEU A 73 0.70 -2.37 -0.77
C LEU A 73 1.17 -1.91 0.61
N ILE A 74 2.42 -2.26 0.93
CA ILE A 74 3.16 -1.69 2.05
C ILE A 74 4.20 -0.75 1.45
N PRO A 75 4.20 0.54 1.79
CA PRO A 75 5.17 1.47 1.25
C PRO A 75 6.55 1.20 1.85
N SER A 76 7.60 1.36 1.05
CA SER A 76 8.98 1.31 1.55
C SER A 76 9.32 2.53 2.42
N VAL A 77 8.62 3.64 2.19
CA VAL A 77 8.71 4.88 2.96
C VAL A 77 7.32 5.46 3.12
N GLU A 78 6.95 5.79 4.35
CA GLU A 78 5.76 6.55 4.68
C GLU A 78 6.16 7.88 5.32
N VAL A 79 5.58 8.98 4.83
CA VAL A 79 5.75 10.31 5.39
C VAL A 79 4.38 10.83 5.83
N THR A 80 4.25 11.11 7.11
CA THR A 80 3.04 11.71 7.70
C THR A 80 3.35 13.15 8.07
N LEU A 81 2.70 14.08 7.37
CA LEU A 81 2.76 15.50 7.70
C LEU A 81 1.60 15.82 8.65
N THR A 82 1.94 16.25 9.86
CA THR A 82 0.97 16.79 10.82
C THR A 82 1.18 18.30 10.95
N GLY A 83 0.31 18.97 11.71
CA GLY A 83 0.49 20.40 11.98
C GLY A 83 1.70 20.72 12.88
N GLU A 84 2.18 19.75 13.67
CA GLU A 84 3.22 19.94 14.68
C GLU A 84 4.55 19.28 14.29
N GLU A 85 4.48 18.12 13.62
CA GLU A 85 5.64 17.32 13.27
C GLU A 85 5.50 16.60 11.92
N THR A 86 6.64 16.21 11.36
CA THR A 86 6.72 15.28 10.23
C THR A 86 7.29 13.96 10.71
N VAL A 87 6.51 12.89 10.58
CA VAL A 87 6.94 11.53 10.94
C VAL A 87 7.34 10.78 9.68
N VAL A 88 8.57 10.28 9.63
CA VAL A 88 9.08 9.46 8.51
C VAL A 88 9.32 8.04 9.01
N ARG A 89 8.75 7.08 8.31
CA ARG A 89 8.95 5.63 8.53
C ARG A 89 9.54 5.05 7.26
N ALA A 90 10.62 4.28 7.39
CA ALA A 90 11.28 3.67 6.25
C ALA A 90 11.72 2.25 6.58
N VAL A 91 11.85 1.42 5.54
CA VAL A 91 12.31 0.03 5.65
C VAL A 91 13.77 -0.11 6.06
N ASP A 92 14.57 0.95 5.89
CA ASP A 92 15.97 1.02 6.30
C ASP A 92 16.41 2.48 6.56
N GLU A 93 17.58 2.62 7.18
CA GLU A 93 18.16 3.92 7.53
C GLU A 93 18.56 4.75 6.30
N ALA A 94 18.93 4.10 5.19
CA ALA A 94 19.34 4.79 3.97
C ALA A 94 18.15 5.54 3.34
N TRP A 95 16.99 4.89 3.29
CA TRP A 95 15.74 5.52 2.88
C TRP A 95 15.30 6.62 3.85
N LEU A 96 15.39 6.37 5.17
CA LEU A 96 15.07 7.38 6.17
C LEU A 96 15.88 8.66 5.97
N ARG A 97 17.21 8.53 5.85
CA ARG A 97 18.12 9.67 5.66
C ARG A 97 17.84 10.42 4.37
N LYS A 98 17.70 9.68 3.26
CA LYS A 98 17.38 10.28 1.96
C LYS A 98 16.10 11.11 2.00
N VAL A 99 15.06 10.61 2.66
CA VAL A 99 13.76 11.29 2.71
C VAL A 99 13.81 12.48 3.66
N ALA A 100 14.49 12.36 4.79
CA ALA A 100 14.73 13.47 5.70
C ALA A 100 15.50 14.62 5.01
N ASP A 101 16.53 14.28 4.23
CA ASP A 101 17.29 15.26 3.45
C ASP A 101 16.39 15.98 2.44
N LEU A 102 15.56 15.24 1.69
CA LEU A 102 14.59 15.80 0.74
C LEU A 102 13.56 16.73 1.41
N LEU A 103 13.09 16.38 2.60
CA LEU A 103 12.13 17.21 3.34
C LEU A 103 12.77 18.48 3.92
N ALA A 104 14.09 18.47 4.15
CA ALA A 104 14.85 19.62 4.62
C ALA A 104 15.26 20.58 3.50
N GLU A 105 15.12 20.20 2.22
CA GLU A 105 15.46 21.04 1.08
C GLU A 105 14.61 22.32 1.06
N PRO A 106 15.26 23.52 1.06
CA PRO A 106 14.52 24.78 0.96
C PRO A 106 13.75 24.84 -0.36
N THR A 107 12.42 24.90 -0.28
CA THR A 107 11.61 25.14 -1.48
C THR A 107 11.85 26.58 -1.95
N ALA A 108 12.45 26.75 -3.14
CA ALA A 108 12.47 28.05 -3.80
C ALA A 108 11.03 28.50 -4.02
N ARG A 109 10.63 29.59 -3.37
CA ARG A 109 9.28 30.15 -3.49
C ARG A 109 9.04 30.48 -4.97
N GLN A 110 8.18 29.73 -5.65
CA GLN A 110 7.72 30.12 -6.97
C GLN A 110 6.96 31.44 -6.81
N ALA A 111 7.43 32.48 -7.52
CA ALA A 111 6.69 33.72 -7.62
C ALA A 111 5.28 33.41 -8.19
N PRO A 112 4.22 34.08 -7.70
CA PRO A 112 2.89 33.89 -8.26
C PRO A 112 2.95 34.11 -9.79
N PRO A 113 2.23 33.31 -10.59
CA PRO A 113 2.17 33.56 -12.02
C PRO A 113 1.68 34.99 -12.23
N GLU A 114 2.48 35.82 -12.94
CA GLU A 114 2.05 37.16 -13.32
C GLU A 114 0.78 37.01 -14.15
N GLY A 115 -0.32 37.53 -13.62
CA GLY A 115 -1.64 37.41 -14.23
C GLY A 115 -1.66 37.95 -15.65
N ARG A 116 -2.34 37.23 -16.53
CA ARG A 116 -2.70 37.69 -17.87
C ARG A 116 -4.19 37.59 -18.08
#